data_AF-A0A1N7KKW0-F1
#
_entry.id   AF-A0A1N7KKW0-F1
#
_cell.length_a   1.000
_cell.length_b   1.000
_cell.length_c   1.000
_cell.angle_alpha   90.00
_cell.angle_beta   90.00
_cell.angle_gamma   90.00
#
_symmetry.space_group_name_H-M   'P 1'
#
loop_
_entity.id
_entity.type
_entity.pdbx_description
1 polymer ?
#
loop_
_entity_poly.entity_id
_entity_poly.type
_entity_poly.pdbx_seq_one_letter_code
_entity_poly.pdbx_strand_id
1 'polypeptide(L)'
;MIFEHIQTTFEVDEKNYLGFYEASIFKYSSENVSLENILKTDMLSEQRRPGQFGPFTIRLLSANDFIKLNFVELKETLKKLFKKEDWGEDLEVVKNYVTKVFKKIDIENDEIYYISWDSAQSKIEGDFKFFTYFIGLICVNPNQKSIKKIYFGGD
;
A
#
# COMPACT_ATOMS: atom_id res chain seq x y z
N MET A 1 -12.23 17.21 0.69
CA MET A 1 -12.73 15.83 0.53
C MET A 1 -12.94 15.27 1.93
N ILE A 2 -14.09 14.65 2.21
CA ILE A 2 -14.35 14.04 3.52
C ILE A 2 -14.20 12.52 3.36
N PHE A 3 -13.38 11.94 4.23
CA PHE A 3 -13.21 10.50 4.34
C PHE A 3 -13.74 10.04 5.68
N GLU A 4 -14.54 8.99 5.65
CA GLU A 4 -14.95 8.25 6.83
C GLU A 4 -14.10 6.99 6.90
N HIS A 5 -13.32 6.86 7.97
CA HIS A 5 -12.57 5.63 8.23
C HIS A 5 -13.53 4.54 8.71
N ILE A 6 -13.53 3.40 8.02
CA ILE A 6 -14.42 2.28 8.34
C ILE A 6 -13.69 1.25 9.19
N GLN A 7 -12.49 0.85 8.76
CA GLN A 7 -11.71 -0.16 9.45
C GLN A 7 -10.24 -0.09 9.07
N THR A 8 -9.39 -0.52 10.00
CA THR A 8 -7.98 -0.87 9.75
C THR A 8 -7.73 -2.27 10.28
N THR A 9 -7.06 -3.09 9.48
CA THR A 9 -6.49 -4.37 9.91
C THR A 9 -4.98 -4.27 9.79
N PHE A 10 -4.28 -4.57 10.87
CA PHE A 10 -2.82 -4.62 10.92
C PHE A 10 -2.40 -5.97 11.49
N GLU A 11 -1.37 -6.57 10.90
CA GLU A 11 -0.79 -7.82 11.38
C GLU A 11 0.71 -7.83 11.10
N VAL A 12 1.46 -8.38 12.04
CA VAL A 12 2.90 -8.59 11.96
C VAL A 12 3.18 -10.08 12.17
N ASP A 13 4.25 -10.60 11.58
CA ASP A 13 4.71 -11.96 11.87
C ASP A 13 5.29 -12.00 13.27
N GLU A 14 4.49 -12.37 14.26
CA GLU A 14 4.92 -12.38 15.67
C GLU A 14 6.03 -13.39 15.96
N LYS A 15 6.29 -14.35 15.05
CA LYS A 15 7.32 -15.36 15.25
C LYS A 15 8.71 -14.83 14.98
N ASN A 16 8.90 -14.24 13.80
CA ASN A 16 10.22 -13.84 13.32
C ASN A 16 10.32 -12.33 13.04
N TYR A 17 9.20 -11.60 13.10
CA TYR A 17 9.09 -10.16 12.81
C TYR A 17 9.56 -9.77 11.41
N LEU A 18 9.56 -10.75 10.49
CA LEU A 18 10.13 -10.59 9.15
C LEU A 18 9.23 -9.77 8.24
N GLY A 19 7.93 -9.68 8.52
CA GLY A 19 7.00 -8.94 7.69
C GLY A 19 5.71 -8.54 8.39
N PHE A 20 4.98 -7.64 7.74
CA PHE A 20 3.69 -7.14 8.21
C PHE A 20 2.80 -6.68 7.05
N TYR A 21 1.54 -6.42 7.35
CA TYR A 21 0.67 -5.64 6.48
C TYR A 21 -0.22 -4.69 7.29
N GLU A 22 -0.65 -3.61 6.65
CA GLU A 22 -1.80 -2.82 7.06
C GLU A 22 -2.77 -2.70 5.89
N ALA A 23 -4.06 -2.83 6.15
CA ALA A 23 -5.10 -2.53 5.20
C ALA A 23 -6.19 -1.70 5.87
N SER A 24 -6.44 -0.51 5.32
CA SER A 24 -7.41 0.46 5.81
C SER A 24 -8.46 0.73 4.73
N ILE A 25 -9.74 0.76 5.12
CA ILE A 25 -10.87 1.05 4.23
C ILE A 25 -11.52 2.36 4.65
N PHE A 26 -11.75 3.22 3.66
CA PHE A 26 -12.38 4.52 3.81
C PHE A 26 -13.59 4.62 2.89
N LYS A 27 -14.63 5.32 3.33
CA LYS A 27 -15.72 5.81 2.47
C LYS A 27 -15.51 7.29 2.18
N TYR A 28 -15.90 7.73 1.00
CA TYR A 28 -15.85 9.15 0.64
C TYR A 28 -17.20 9.66 0.14
N SER A 29 -17.45 10.94 0.36
CA SER A 29 -18.70 11.59 -0.08
C SER A 29 -18.54 12.45 -1.34
N SER A 30 -17.29 12.70 -1.77
CA SER A 30 -16.99 13.57 -2.92
C SER A 30 -17.39 12.96 -4.27
N GLU A 31 -17.74 13.80 -5.23
CA GLU A 31 -18.05 13.40 -6.61
C GLU A 31 -16.79 13.12 -7.45
N ASN A 32 -15.67 13.78 -7.14
CA ASN A 32 -14.41 13.64 -7.88
C ASN A 32 -13.30 13.17 -6.94
N VAL A 33 -12.80 11.95 -7.17
CA VAL A 33 -11.65 11.38 -6.45
C VAL A 33 -10.52 11.17 -7.44
N SER A 34 -9.34 11.68 -7.09
CA SER A 34 -8.10 11.47 -7.83
C SER A 34 -6.95 11.19 -6.87
N LEU A 35 -5.89 10.56 -7.36
CA LEU A 35 -4.70 10.30 -6.55
C LEU A 35 -4.07 11.59 -6.01
N GLU A 36 -4.02 12.66 -6.79
CA GLU A 36 -3.48 13.96 -6.35
C GLU A 36 -4.27 14.54 -5.17
N ASN A 37 -5.60 14.35 -5.16
CA ASN A 37 -6.43 14.81 -4.07
C ASN A 37 -6.28 13.91 -2.84
N ILE A 38 -6.11 12.61 -3.04
CA ILE A 38 -5.83 11.65 -1.95
C ILE A 38 -4.51 12.00 -1.25
N LEU A 39 -3.44 12.25 -2.02
CA LEU A 39 -2.11 12.57 -1.49
C LEU A 39 -2.06 13.89 -0.70
N LYS A 40 -3.01 14.81 -0.93
CA LYS A 40 -3.15 16.06 -0.17
C LYS A 40 -3.89 15.90 1.16
N THR A 41 -4.28 14.68 1.51
CA THR A 41 -5.01 14.39 2.75
C THR A 41 -4.19 13.53 3.68
N ASP A 42 -4.60 13.50 4.95
CA ASP A 42 -3.96 12.65 5.96
C ASP A 42 -4.44 11.18 5.89
N MET A 43 -5.22 10.78 4.87
CA MET A 43 -5.77 9.43 4.78
C MET A 43 -4.69 8.35 4.66
N LEU A 44 -3.56 8.66 4.01
CA LEU A 44 -2.45 7.72 3.88
C LEU A 44 -1.56 7.69 5.13
N SER A 45 -1.72 8.66 6.01
CA SER A 45 -0.95 8.82 7.23
C SER A 45 -1.14 7.60 8.14
N GLU A 46 -0.06 7.09 8.72
CA GLU A 46 -0.14 6.04 9.73
C GLU A 46 -0.40 6.63 11.11
N GLN A 47 -1.21 5.95 11.92
CA GLN A 47 -1.59 6.44 13.26
C GLN A 47 -0.37 6.74 14.15
N ARG A 48 0.67 5.90 14.08
CA ARG A 48 1.91 6.06 14.86
C ARG A 48 2.99 6.86 14.14
N ARG A 49 2.84 7.09 12.84
CA ARG A 49 3.81 7.82 12.00
C ARG A 49 3.07 8.85 11.14
N PRO A 50 2.61 9.96 11.74
CA PRO A 50 1.88 10.97 11.02
C PRO A 50 2.69 11.52 9.83
N GLY A 51 2.06 11.62 8.66
CA GLY A 51 2.70 12.10 7.44
C GLY A 51 3.50 11.03 6.68
N GLN A 52 3.46 9.77 7.11
CA GLN A 52 4.12 8.66 6.44
C GLN A 52 3.14 7.63 5.88
N PHE A 53 3.54 7.03 4.76
CA PHE A 53 2.92 5.86 4.15
C PHE A 53 3.98 4.78 4.00
N GLY A 54 4.08 3.88 4.98
CA GLY A 54 5.21 2.97 5.11
C GLY A 54 6.54 3.73 5.24
N PRO A 55 7.53 3.45 4.39
CA PRO A 55 8.80 4.17 4.40
C PRO A 55 8.74 5.57 3.78
N PHE A 56 7.66 5.92 3.09
CA PHE A 56 7.61 7.14 2.28
C PHE A 56 7.04 8.31 3.06
N THR A 57 7.66 9.48 2.87
CA THR A 57 7.11 10.74 3.38
C THR A 57 6.04 11.22 2.41
N ILE A 58 4.78 11.30 2.85
CA ILE A 58 3.62 11.60 1.98
C ILE A 58 3.82 12.91 1.22
N ARG A 59 4.39 13.94 1.85
CA ARG A 59 4.64 15.25 1.21
C ARG A 59 5.62 15.22 0.03
N LEU A 60 6.44 14.16 -0.07
CA LEU A 60 7.40 13.97 -1.15
C LEU A 60 6.84 13.10 -2.29
N LEU A 61 5.71 12.44 -2.04
CA LEU A 61 5.01 11.64 -3.03
C LEU A 61 4.18 12.53 -3.95
N SER A 62 4.13 12.12 -5.21
CA SER A 62 3.33 12.69 -6.28
C SER A 62 2.59 11.57 -7.01
N ALA A 63 1.57 11.92 -7.79
CA ALA A 63 0.83 10.92 -8.56
C ALA A 63 1.73 10.15 -9.55
N ASN A 64 2.82 10.76 -10.02
CA ASN A 64 3.78 10.15 -10.94
C ASN A 64 4.67 9.09 -10.28
N ASP A 65 4.75 9.05 -8.95
CA ASP A 65 5.48 8.01 -8.23
C ASP A 65 4.68 6.69 -8.16
N PHE A 66 3.42 6.71 -8.58
CA PHE A 66 2.54 5.56 -8.62
C PHE A 66 2.32 5.07 -10.05
N ILE A 67 2.34 3.75 -10.21
CA ILE A 67 1.94 3.08 -11.44
C ILE A 67 0.45 2.75 -11.32
N LYS A 68 -0.36 3.28 -12.23
CA LYS A 68 -1.77 2.90 -12.34
C LYS A 68 -1.88 1.53 -13.00
N LEU A 69 -2.56 0.60 -12.34
CA LEU A 69 -2.75 -0.79 -12.74
C LEU A 69 -4.23 -1.20 -12.60
N ASN A 70 -4.64 -2.19 -13.36
CA ASN A 70 -5.81 -3.03 -13.04
C ASN A 70 -5.39 -4.27 -12.22
N PHE A 71 -6.36 -5.05 -11.75
CA PHE A 71 -6.08 -6.21 -10.90
C PHE A 71 -5.24 -7.30 -11.58
N VAL A 72 -5.38 -7.49 -12.89
CA VAL A 72 -4.57 -8.46 -13.64
C VAL A 72 -3.13 -7.99 -13.71
N GLU A 73 -2.90 -6.72 -14.07
CA GLU A 73 -1.56 -6.12 -14.15
C GLU A 73 -0.87 -6.07 -12.78
N LEU A 74 -1.62 -5.84 -11.70
CA LEU A 74 -1.10 -5.94 -10.34
C LEU A 74 -0.59 -7.36 -10.04
N LYS A 75 -1.39 -8.40 -10.34
CA LYS A 75 -0.98 -9.80 -10.13
C LYS A 75 0.29 -10.14 -10.91
N GLU A 76 0.41 -9.66 -12.14
CA GLU A 76 1.62 -9.85 -12.96
C GLU A 76 2.84 -9.12 -12.38
N THR A 77 2.64 -7.89 -11.92
CA THR A 77 3.68 -7.07 -11.26
C THR A 77 4.20 -7.77 -10.01
N LEU A 78 3.29 -8.23 -9.15
CA LEU A 78 3.63 -8.98 -7.94
C LEU A 78 4.31 -10.32 -8.26
N LYS A 79 3.86 -11.03 -9.29
CA LYS A 79 4.51 -12.29 -9.73
C LYS A 79 5.95 -12.08 -10.20
N LYS A 80 6.24 -10.96 -10.87
CA LYS A 80 7.63 -10.60 -11.26
C LYS A 80 8.46 -10.26 -10.03
N LEU A 81 7.89 -9.48 -9.13
CA LEU A 81 8.49 -9.08 -7.86
C LEU A 81 8.91 -10.33 -7.05
N PHE A 82 7.99 -11.28 -6.90
CA PHE A 82 8.15 -12.53 -6.15
C PHE A 82 9.09 -13.58 -6.74
N LYS A 83 9.67 -13.32 -7.93
CA LYS A 83 10.66 -14.19 -8.57
C LYS A 83 12.10 -13.72 -8.37
N LYS A 84 12.31 -12.55 -7.77
CA LYS A 84 13.66 -12.07 -7.46
C LYS A 84 14.24 -13.00 -6.39
N GLU A 85 15.29 -13.74 -6.74
CA GLU A 85 15.84 -14.87 -5.97
C GLU A 85 16.56 -14.43 -4.66
N ASP A 86 16.88 -13.15 -4.54
CA ASP A 86 17.72 -12.61 -3.44
C ASP A 86 16.97 -12.34 -2.12
N TRP A 87 15.71 -12.80 -1.99
CA TRP A 87 14.73 -12.20 -1.06
C TRP A 87 14.42 -13.00 0.21
N GLY A 88 15.18 -14.08 0.47
CA GLY A 88 15.16 -14.76 1.78
C GLY A 88 13.82 -15.33 2.23
N GLU A 89 13.67 -15.58 3.54
CA GLU A 89 12.46 -16.14 4.16
C GLU A 89 11.30 -15.12 4.24
N ASP A 90 11.66 -13.84 4.26
CA ASP A 90 10.77 -12.70 4.41
C ASP A 90 9.78 -12.60 3.24
N LEU A 91 10.24 -12.94 2.03
CA LEU A 91 9.40 -12.99 0.84
C LEU A 91 8.20 -13.93 0.98
N GLU A 92 8.38 -15.10 1.58
CA GLU A 92 7.27 -16.05 1.77
C GLU A 92 6.24 -15.50 2.76
N VAL A 93 6.69 -14.79 3.80
CA VAL A 93 5.81 -14.08 4.73
C VAL A 93 4.98 -13.02 3.98
N VAL A 94 5.60 -12.21 3.12
CA VAL A 94 4.88 -11.23 2.28
C VAL A 94 3.87 -11.87 1.37
N LYS A 95 4.27 -12.91 0.64
CA LYS A 95 3.38 -13.64 -0.29
C LYS A 95 2.14 -14.13 0.43
N ASN A 96 2.32 -14.66 1.63
CA ASN A 96 1.22 -15.11 2.48
C ASN A 96 0.31 -13.96 2.89
N TYR A 97 0.87 -12.81 3.29
CA TYR A 97 0.06 -11.63 3.62
C TYR A 97 -0.68 -11.04 2.42
N VAL A 98 -0.03 -10.90 1.27
CA VAL A 98 -0.67 -10.46 0.03
C VAL A 98 -1.84 -11.37 -0.32
N THR A 99 -1.62 -12.69 -0.29
CA THR A 99 -2.68 -13.68 -0.57
C THR A 99 -3.82 -13.58 0.45
N LYS A 100 -3.49 -13.43 1.74
CA LYS A 100 -4.47 -13.30 2.82
C LYS A 100 -5.31 -12.03 2.68
N VAL A 101 -4.69 -10.90 2.37
CA VAL A 101 -5.38 -9.61 2.19
C VAL A 101 -6.28 -9.66 0.96
N PHE A 102 -5.80 -10.15 -0.18
CA PHE A 102 -6.62 -10.22 -1.41
C PHE A 102 -7.79 -11.22 -1.32
N LYS A 103 -7.75 -12.18 -0.39
CA LYS A 103 -8.92 -13.01 -0.06
C LYS A 103 -9.97 -12.30 0.80
N LYS A 104 -9.57 -11.30 1.58
CA LYS A 104 -10.44 -10.58 2.54
C LYS A 104 -10.95 -9.26 1.99
N ILE A 105 -10.17 -8.61 1.15
CA ILE A 105 -10.42 -7.28 0.62
C ILE A 105 -10.54 -7.38 -0.88
N ASP A 106 -11.76 -7.20 -1.38
CA ASP A 106 -12.01 -7.14 -2.82
C ASP A 106 -11.46 -5.83 -3.41
N ILE A 107 -10.54 -5.98 -4.35
CA ILE A 107 -9.93 -4.89 -5.13
C ILE A 107 -10.02 -5.15 -6.63
N GLU A 108 -10.75 -6.19 -7.06
CA GLU A 108 -10.71 -6.68 -8.44
C GLU A 108 -11.25 -5.63 -9.44
N ASN A 109 -12.23 -4.85 -9.00
CA ASN A 109 -12.88 -3.81 -9.78
C ASN A 109 -12.42 -2.39 -9.42
N ASP A 110 -11.35 -2.26 -8.65
CA ASP A 110 -10.82 -0.98 -8.23
C ASP A 110 -9.82 -0.42 -9.24
N GLU A 111 -9.72 0.91 -9.31
CA GLU A 111 -8.56 1.57 -9.88
C GLU A 111 -7.39 1.48 -8.89
N ILE A 112 -6.28 0.86 -9.29
CA ILE A 112 -5.17 0.55 -8.38
C ILE A 112 -3.98 1.44 -8.70
N TYR A 113 -3.50 2.17 -7.70
CA TYR A 113 -2.24 2.90 -7.75
C TYR A 113 -1.21 2.15 -6.92
N TYR A 114 -0.18 1.64 -7.60
CA TYR A 114 0.89 0.84 -7.02
C TYR A 114 2.16 1.66 -6.84
N ILE A 115 2.81 1.52 -5.70
CA ILE A 115 4.14 2.04 -5.42
C ILE A 115 4.97 0.95 -4.74
N SER A 116 6.26 0.92 -5.02
CA SER A 116 7.20 0.00 -4.38
C SER A 116 8.44 0.72 -3.89
N TRP A 117 9.17 0.05 -3.00
CA TRP A 117 10.49 0.49 -2.54
C TRP A 117 11.39 0.94 -3.71
N ASP A 118 11.56 0.07 -4.72
CA ASP A 118 12.41 0.32 -5.89
C ASP A 118 11.99 1.57 -6.67
N SER A 119 10.69 1.88 -6.72
CA SER A 119 10.16 2.99 -7.52
C SER A 119 10.31 4.37 -6.86
N ALA A 120 10.45 4.44 -5.53
CA ALA A 120 10.31 5.70 -4.79
C ALA A 120 11.35 5.89 -3.68
N GLN A 121 12.53 5.27 -3.81
CA GLN A 121 13.61 5.37 -2.83
C GLN A 121 14.03 6.82 -2.52
N SER A 122 13.97 7.72 -3.53
CA SER A 122 14.28 9.15 -3.36
C SER A 122 13.26 9.93 -2.51
N LYS A 123 12.15 9.30 -2.11
CA LYS A 123 11.02 9.91 -1.37
C LYS A 123 11.05 9.61 0.13
N ILE A 124 12.14 8.99 0.60
CA ILE A 124 12.36 8.59 1.97
C ILE A 124 13.18 9.68 2.66
N GLU A 125 12.74 10.14 3.84
CA GLU A 125 13.52 11.05 4.68
C GLU A 125 14.05 10.30 5.91
N GLY A 126 15.34 10.50 6.22
CA GLY A 126 16.00 9.90 7.40
C GLY A 126 16.73 8.58 7.11
N ASP A 127 17.38 8.04 8.14
CA ASP A 127 18.11 6.75 8.11
C ASP A 127 17.12 5.56 8.20
N PHE A 128 16.21 5.45 7.23
CA PHE A 128 15.39 4.25 7.09
C PHE A 128 16.27 3.10 6.57
N LYS A 129 16.66 2.21 7.49
CA LYS A 129 17.54 1.06 7.21
C LYS A 129 16.84 -0.30 7.13
N PHE A 130 15.53 -0.36 7.32
CA PHE A 130 14.84 -1.61 7.71
C PHE A 130 13.62 -1.95 6.85
N PHE A 131 13.75 -1.80 5.53
CA PHE A 131 12.79 -2.37 4.60
C PHE A 131 13.52 -3.04 3.46
N THR A 132 13.63 -4.36 3.51
CA THR A 132 14.05 -5.14 2.34
C THR A 132 12.99 -5.05 1.24
N TYR A 133 11.72 -4.85 1.60
CA TYR A 133 10.64 -4.68 0.64
C TYR A 133 9.49 -3.81 1.16
N PHE A 134 8.89 -3.09 0.23
CA PHE A 134 7.63 -2.37 0.45
C PHE A 134 6.76 -2.43 -0.80
N ILE A 135 5.49 -2.76 -0.60
CA ILE A 135 4.42 -2.69 -1.61
C ILE A 135 3.33 -1.81 -1.03
N GLY A 136 3.05 -0.67 -1.65
CA GLY A 136 1.94 0.21 -1.30
C GLY A 136 0.90 0.23 -2.40
N LEU A 137 -0.37 0.17 -2.02
CA LEU A 137 -1.53 0.23 -2.90
C LEU A 137 -2.51 1.28 -2.39
N ILE A 138 -3.03 2.07 -3.31
CA ILE A 138 -4.23 2.88 -3.12
C ILE A 138 -5.24 2.36 -4.13
N CYS A 139 -6.32 1.74 -3.67
CA CYS A 139 -7.37 1.20 -4.53
C CYS A 139 -8.61 2.08 -4.41
N VAL A 140 -9.09 2.63 -5.52
CA VAL A 140 -10.25 3.53 -5.57
C VAL A 140 -11.41 2.81 -6.28
N ASN A 141 -12.55 2.74 -5.60
CA ASN A 141 -13.78 2.19 -6.17
C ASN A 141 -14.87 3.27 -6.28
N PRO A 142 -15.09 3.84 -7.48
CA PRO A 142 -16.12 4.85 -7.72
C PRO A 142 -17.54 4.38 -7.40
N ASN A 143 -17.86 3.13 -7.77
CA ASN A 143 -19.20 2.58 -7.62
C ASN A 143 -19.60 2.43 -6.15
N GLN A 144 -18.66 2.02 -5.31
CA GLN A 144 -18.86 1.83 -3.88
C GLN A 144 -18.49 3.07 -3.05
N LYS A 145 -18.02 4.14 -3.70
CA LYS A 145 -17.43 5.33 -3.06
C LYS A 145 -16.46 4.97 -1.94
N SER A 146 -15.52 4.07 -2.23
CA SER A 146 -14.55 3.59 -1.26
C SER A 146 -13.11 3.76 -1.73
N ILE A 147 -12.21 3.94 -0.78
CA ILE A 147 -10.77 3.90 -1.00
C ILE A 147 -10.18 2.89 -0.02
N LYS A 148 -9.23 2.11 -0.50
CA LYS A 148 -8.50 1.13 0.29
C LYS A 148 -7.03 1.50 0.24
N LYS A 149 -6.44 1.76 1.40
CA LYS A 149 -4.99 1.93 1.58
C LYS A 149 -4.46 0.59 2.04
N ILE A 150 -3.60 -0.04 1.27
CA ILE A 150 -3.03 -1.34 1.61
C ILE A 150 -1.52 -1.23 1.47
N TYR A 151 -0.78 -1.71 2.46
CA TYR A 151 0.65 -1.88 2.27
C TYR A 151 1.17 -3.12 2.97
N PHE A 152 2.24 -3.64 2.38
CA PHE A 152 2.99 -4.79 2.85
C PHE A 152 4.43 -4.34 2.98
N GLY A 153 5.06 -4.71 4.08
CA GLY A 153 6.46 -4.40 4.32
C GLY A 153 7.11 -5.50 5.09
N GLY A 154 8.43 -5.48 5.10
CA GLY A 154 9.21 -6.36 5.93
C GLY A 154 10.69 -6.16 5.74
N ASP A 155 11.39 -6.76 6.67
CA ASP A 155 12.73 -6.37 7.10
C ASP A 155 13.79 -7.23 6.41
#